data_AF-A0A1F4E135-F1
#
_entry.id   AF-A0A1F4E135-F1
#
_cell.length_a   1.000
_cell.length_b   1.000
_cell.length_c   1.000
_cell.angle_alpha   90.00
_cell.angle_beta   90.00
_cell.angle_gamma   90.00
#
_symmetry.space_group_name_H-M   'P 1'
#
loop_
_entity.id
_entity.type
_entity.pdbx_description
1 polymer ?
#
loop_
_entity_poly.entity_id
_entity_poly.type
_entity_poly.pdbx_seq_one_letter_code
_entity_poly.pdbx_strand_id
1 'polypeptide(L)' 'MTTVNFSVPDEVKEQFNRVFARENKSSIIARLMMQAVEERRLQKTRARTIDSLLRRRRSRKPVSNSEIRSARIAGRP' A
#
# COMPACT_ATOMS: atom_id res chain seq x y z
N MET A 1 22.76 4.26 -16.96
CA MET A 1 22.20 3.15 -16.16
C MET A 1 23.14 2.91 -15.00
N THR A 2 22.64 2.78 -13.77
CA THR A 2 23.48 2.53 -12.59
C THR A 2 23.46 1.05 -12.26
N THR A 3 24.62 0.49 -11.89
CA THR A 3 24.72 -0.90 -11.44
C THR A 3 24.45 -0.97 -9.94
N VAL A 4 23.60 -1.91 -9.53
CA VAL A 4 23.34 -2.23 -8.12
C VAL A 4 23.57 -3.72 -7.93
N ASN A 5 24.34 -4.08 -6.91
CA ASN A 5 24.67 -5.46 -6.59
C ASN A 5 23.78 -5.96 -5.44
N PHE A 6 23.23 -7.15 -5.61
CA PHE A 6 22.38 -7.80 -4.61
C PHE A 6 22.79 -9.28 -4.47
N SER A 7 22.70 -9.79 -3.25
CA SER A 7 22.80 -11.23 -2.99
C SER A 7 21.40 -11.80 -2.88
N VAL A 8 21.11 -12.83 -3.67
CA VAL A 8 19.87 -13.59 -3.62
C VAL A 8 20.21 -15.07 -3.55
N PRO A 9 19.35 -15.92 -2.96
CA PRO A 9 19.54 -17.37 -3.01
C PRO A 9 19.64 -17.87 -4.45
N ASP A 10 20.48 -18.88 -4.68
CA ASP A 10 20.71 -19.42 -6.03
C ASP A 10 19.42 -19.91 -6.67
N GLU A 11 18.55 -20.58 -5.89
CA GLU A 11 17.23 -21.02 -6.35
C GLU A 11 16.39 -19.87 -6.91
N VAL A 12 16.39 -18.71 -6.25
CA VAL A 12 15.66 -17.52 -6.69
C VAL A 12 16.22 -17.00 -8.01
N LYS A 13 17.55 -16.92 -8.12
CA LYS A 13 18.24 -16.50 -9.36
C LYS A 13 17.91 -17.43 -10.52
N GLU A 14 17.94 -18.75 -10.29
CA GLU A 14 17.65 -19.75 -11.32
C GLU A 14 16.20 -19.66 -11.80
N GLN A 15 15.24 -19.60 -10.88
CA GLN A 15 13.83 -19.47 -11.22
C GLN A 15 13.56 -18.17 -11.98
N PHE A 16 14.10 -17.05 -11.50
CA PHE A 16 13.94 -15.75 -12.15
C PHE A 16 14.53 -15.76 -13.57
N ASN A 17 15.73 -16.31 -13.73
CA ASN A 17 16.38 -16.41 -15.04
C ASN A 17 15.62 -17.32 -16.00
N ARG A 18 15.02 -18.41 -15.51
CA ARG A 18 14.23 -19.34 -16.31
C ARG A 18 12.92 -18.70 -16.78
N VAL A 19 12.18 -18.08 -15.87
CA VAL A 19 10.87 -17.46 -16.17
C VAL A 19 11.03 -16.27 -17.11
N PHE A 20 12.01 -15.40 -16.86
CA PHE A 20 12.22 -14.15 -17.60
C PHE A 20 13.40 -14.24 -18.59
N ALA A 21 13.64 -15.43 -19.17
CA ALA A 21 14.81 -15.69 -20.01
C ALA A 21 14.91 -14.73 -21.22
N ARG A 22 13.75 -14.36 -21.80
CA ARG A 22 13.64 -13.53 -23.02
C ARG A 22 13.30 -12.06 -22.75
N GLU A 23 13.32 -11.65 -21.49
CA GLU A 23 12.96 -10.30 -21.08
C GLU A 23 14.17 -9.53 -20.53
N ASN A 24 14.06 -8.21 -20.53
CA ASN A 24 15.05 -7.35 -19.88
C ASN A 24 14.90 -7.46 -18.35
N LYS A 25 15.71 -8.33 -17.76
CA LYS A 25 15.76 -8.60 -16.32
C LYS A 25 15.95 -7.33 -15.49
N SER A 26 16.81 -6.41 -15.92
CA SER A 26 17.03 -5.14 -15.22
C SER A 26 15.78 -4.26 -15.19
N SER A 27 15.00 -4.24 -16.28
CA SER A 27 13.72 -3.52 -16.34
C SER A 27 12.69 -4.12 -15.38
N ILE A 28 12.61 -5.46 -15.32
CA ILE A 28 11.73 -6.16 -14.39
C ILE A 28 12.08 -5.82 -12.95
N ILE A 29 13.36 -5.92 -12.57
CA ILE A 29 13.83 -5.59 -11.21
C ILE A 29 13.57 -4.11 -10.90
N ALA A 30 13.86 -3.18 -11.82
CA ALA A 30 13.59 -1.76 -11.61
C ALA A 30 12.10 -1.49 -11.35
N ARG A 31 11.20 -2.15 -12.09
CA ARG A 31 9.76 -2.06 -11.88
C ARG A 31 9.35 -2.61 -10.50
N LEU A 32 9.89 -3.76 -10.09
CA LEU A 32 9.62 -4.34 -8.78
C LEU A 32 10.13 -3.45 -7.64
N MET A 33 11.31 -2.83 -7.79
CA MET A 33 11.84 -1.87 -6.83
C MET A 33 10.92 -0.64 -6.69
N MET A 34 10.44 -0.10 -7.81
CA MET A 34 9.49 1.02 -7.78
C MET A 34 8.17 0.64 -7.13
N GLN A 35 7.65 -0.56 -7.42
CA GLN A 35 6.43 -1.07 -6.77
C GLN A 35 6.62 -1.17 -5.24
N ALA A 36 7.74 -1.72 -4.78
CA ALA A 36 8.03 -1.83 -3.35
C ALA A 36 8.14 -0.46 -2.66
N VAL A 37 8.70 0.55 -3.34
CA VAL A 37 8.74 1.94 -2.84
C VAL A 37 7.33 2.51 -2.68
N GLU A 38 6.47 2.34 -3.69
CA GLU A 38 5.10 2.86 -3.65
C GLU A 38 4.25 2.16 -2.60
N GLU A 39 4.37 0.84 -2.46
CA GLU A 39 3.71 0.07 -1.39
C GLU A 39 4.10 0.60 -0.01
N ARG A 40 5.40 0.87 0.20
CA ARG A 40 5.88 1.41 1.47
C ARG A 40 5.38 2.84 1.73
N ARG A 41 5.30 3.68 0.69
CA ARG A 41 4.72 5.03 0.79
C ARG A 41 3.24 4.96 1.15
N LEU A 42 2.49 4.12 0.46
CA LEU A 42 1.06 3.93 0.71
C LEU A 42 0.80 3.43 2.13
N GLN A 43 1.58 2.46 2.61
CA GLN A 43 1.49 1.97 3.99
C GLN A 43 1.70 3.08 5.01
N LYS A 44 2.74 3.91 4.83
CA LYS A 44 3.02 5.06 5.70
C LYS A 44 1.87 6.08 5.68
N THR A 45 1.34 6.39 4.50
CA THR A 45 0.21 7.32 4.35
C THR A 45 -1.04 6.78 5.03
N ARG A 46 -1.37 5.51 4.85
CA ARG A 46 -2.51 4.85 5.51
C ARG A 46 -2.40 4.93 7.03
N ALA A 47 -1.23 4.59 7.58
CA ALA A 47 -0.99 4.68 9.02
C ALA A 47 -1.21 6.11 9.55
N ARG A 48 -0.61 7.12 8.91
CA ARG A 48 -0.79 8.53 9.28
C ARG A 48 -2.24 8.99 9.22
N THR A 49 -2.98 8.57 8.20
CA THR A 49 -4.40 8.91 8.03
C THR A 49 -5.25 8.28 9.13
N ILE A 50 -5.01 7.00 9.46
CA ILE A 50 -5.68 6.31 10.56
C ILE A 50 -5.41 7.02 11.88
N ASP A 51 -4.15 7.33 12.19
CA ASP A 51 -3.78 8.04 13.41
C ASP A 51 -4.47 9.40 13.52
N SER A 52 -4.50 10.16 12.41
CA SER A 52 -5.20 11.46 12.34
C SER A 52 -6.70 11.31 12.59
N LEU A 53 -7.35 10.30 11.98
CA LEU A 53 -8.76 10.00 12.17
C LEU A 53 -9.06 9.60 13.63
N LEU A 54 -8.25 8.72 14.22
CA LEU A 54 -8.41 8.28 15.60
C LEU A 54 -8.22 9.45 16.58
N ARG A 55 -7.23 10.32 16.34
CA ARG A 55 -7.03 11.53 17.16
C ARG A 55 -8.24 12.46 17.09
N ARG A 56 -8.78 12.72 15.89
CA ARG A 56 -10.00 13.52 15.72
C ARG A 56 -11.23 12.87 16.34
N ARG A 57 -11.33 11.54 16.31
CA ARG A 57 -12.44 10.81 16.93
C ARG A 57 -12.46 10.99 18.44
N ARG A 58 -11.29 11.02 19.10
CA ARG A 58 -11.18 11.23 20.55
C ARG A 58 -11.74 12.57 21.02
N SER A 59 -11.65 13.61 20.19
CA SER A 59 -12.15 14.96 20.54
C SER A 59 -13.60 15.21 20.13
N ARG A 60 -14.27 14.28 19.45
CA ARG A 60 -15.67 14.41 19.04
C ARG A 60 -16.59 13.69 19.99
N LYS A 61 -17.75 14.29 20.27
CA LYS A 61 -18.85 13.59 20.95
C LYS A 61 -19.31 12.40 20.11
N PRO A 62 -19.43 11.19 20.68
CA PRO A 62 -20.02 10.05 20.00
C PRO A 62 -21.45 10.37 19.59
N VAL A 63 -21.82 10.03 18.36
CA VAL A 63 -23.20 10.14 17.87
C VAL A 63 -23.89 8.80 18.10
N SER A 64 -25.11 8.84 18.61
CA SER A 64 -25.87 7.63 18.90
C SER A 64 -26.38 6.96 17.62
N ASN A 65 -26.68 5.65 17.72
CA ASN A 65 -27.24 4.91 16.59
C ASN A 65 -28.62 5.42 16.16
N SER A 66 -29.42 5.98 17.08
CA SER A 66 -30.73 6.57 16.77
C SER A 66 -30.55 7.85 15.95
N GLU A 67 -29.67 8.77 16.34
CA GLU A 67 -29.36 9.98 15.59
C GLU A 67 -28.85 9.68 14.18
N ILE A 68 -27.96 8.68 14.04
CA ILE A 68 -27.47 8.21 12.73
C ILE A 68 -28.63 7.69 11.87
N ARG A 69 -29.56 6.93 12.47
CA ARG A 69 -30.71 6.35 11.77
C ARG A 69 -31.68 7.43 11.30
N SER A 70 -32.01 8.38 12.16
CA SER A 70 -32.88 9.51 11.84
C SER A 70 -32.30 10.36 10.70
N ALA A 71 -31.00 10.66 10.73
CA ALA A 71 -30.34 11.40 9.66
C ALA A 71 -30.35 10.67 8.31
N ARG A 72 -30.19 9.34 8.30
CA ARG A 72 -30.25 8.53 7.07
C ARG A 72 -31.64 8.48 6.44
N ILE A 73 -32.69 8.47 7.27
CA ILE A 73 -34.08 8.47 6.79
C ILE A 73 -34.43 9.85 6.24
N ALA A 74 -34.05 10.92 6.95
CA ALA A 74 -34.32 12.30 6.52
C ALA A 74 -33.63 12.70 5.21
N GLY A 75 -32.50 12.08 4.86
CA GLY A 75 -31.73 12.38 3.66
C GLY A 75 -31.95 11.43 2.48
N ARG A 76 -32.92 10.51 2.55
CA ARG A 76 -33.32 9.67 1.42
C ARG A 76 -34.56 10.27 0.75
N PRO A 77 -34.59 10.44 -0.59
CA PRO A 77 -35.84 10.69 -1.28
C PRO A 77 -36.80 9.50 -1.13
#